data_AF-A0A662K8D9-F1
#
_entry.id   AF-A0A662K8D9-F1
#
_cell.length_a   1.000
_cell.length_b   1.000
_cell.length_c   1.000
_cell.angle_alpha   90.00
_cell.angle_beta   90.00
_cell.angle_gamma   90.00
#
_symmetry.space_group_name_H-M   'P 1'
#
loop_
_entity.id
_entity.type
_entity.pdbx_description
1 polymer ?
#
loop_
_entity_poly.entity_id
_entity_poly.type
_entity_poly.pdbx_seq_one_letter_code
_entity_poly.pdbx_strand_id
1 'polypeptide(L)'
;NLTSTTYGIMVVRDFDSSCTMSSPTINDDDLVVLLINATKCFSGISTRTDVSGSIVPEYGINGVISFTTPSVYVDPIVELQ
;
A
#
# COMPACT_ATOMS: atom_id res chain seq x y z
N ASN A 1 9.77 -11.41 -1.59
CA ASN A 1 8.55 -12.23 -1.52
C ASN A 1 7.68 -11.75 -0.37
N LEU A 2 6.47 -11.26 -0.66
CA LEU A 2 5.51 -10.83 0.37
C LEU A 2 4.68 -12.02 0.85
N THR A 3 4.41 -12.08 2.16
CA THR A 3 3.57 -13.12 2.79
C THR A 3 2.15 -12.57 3.00
N SER A 4 1.28 -13.32 3.69
CA SER A 4 -0.06 -12.87 4.07
C SER A 4 -0.07 -11.81 5.18
N THR A 5 1.08 -11.54 5.81
CA THR A 5 1.19 -10.65 6.98
C THR A 5 2.29 -9.60 6.83
N THR A 6 2.94 -9.53 5.66
CA THR A 6 3.97 -8.53 5.39
C THR A 6 3.57 -7.66 4.19
N TYR A 7 4.03 -6.42 4.22
CA TYR A 7 3.95 -5.48 3.11
C TYR A 7 5.35 -5.17 2.59
N GLY A 8 5.44 -4.71 1.35
CA GLY A 8 6.66 -4.20 0.74
C GLY A 8 6.65 -2.68 0.75
N ILE A 9 7.85 -2.09 0.76
CA ILE A 9 8.05 -0.67 0.56
C ILE A 9 8.78 -0.50 -0.77
N MET A 10 8.24 0.33 -1.66
CA MET A 10 8.86 0.70 -2.92
C MET A 10 9.11 2.20 -2.94
N VAL A 11 10.38 2.58 -3.08
CA VAL A 11 10.78 3.99 -3.14
C VAL A 11 10.57 4.50 -4.56
N VAL A 12 9.74 5.53 -4.72
CA VAL A 12 9.50 6.23 -5.99
C VAL A 12 10.35 7.49 -6.06
N ARG A 13 10.46 8.19 -4.93
CA ARG A 13 11.28 9.38 -4.78
C ARG A 13 11.88 9.40 -3.37
N ASP A 14 13.18 9.62 -3.33
CA ASP A 14 13.98 9.81 -2.13
C ASP A 14 15.20 10.66 -2.54
N PHE A 15 15.28 11.89 -2.05
CA PHE A 15 16.32 12.84 -2.47
C PHE A 15 17.58 12.77 -1.61
N ASP A 16 17.45 12.41 -0.33
CA ASP A 16 18.54 12.40 0.64
C ASP A 16 19.03 10.97 0.97
N SER A 17 18.43 9.97 0.33
CA SER A 17 18.69 8.54 0.51
C SER A 17 18.38 8.04 1.93
N SER A 18 17.41 8.63 2.63
CA SER A 18 17.04 8.20 3.99
C SER A 18 16.29 6.87 4.02
N CYS A 19 15.58 6.49 2.96
CA CYS A 19 14.73 5.31 2.94
C CYS A 19 15.51 4.06 2.48
N THR A 20 16.30 3.51 3.39
CA THR A 20 17.15 2.33 3.13
C THR A 20 16.50 1.02 3.56
N MET A 21 17.05 -0.11 3.09
CA MET A 21 16.55 -1.45 3.45
C MET A 21 16.68 -1.76 4.95
N SER A 22 17.73 -1.27 5.59
CA SER A 22 17.99 -1.46 7.03
C SER A 22 17.31 -0.41 7.91
N SER A 23 17.02 0.77 7.36
CA SER A 23 16.36 1.88 8.03
C SER A 23 15.44 2.59 7.03
N PRO A 24 14.18 2.16 6.88
CA PRO A 24 13.24 2.74 5.94
C PRO A 24 12.65 4.03 6.52
N THR A 25 13.48 5.05 6.68
CA THR A 25 13.06 6.36 7.16
C THR A 25 12.46 7.13 5.99
N ILE A 26 11.18 7.47 6.10
CA ILE A 26 10.45 8.29 5.14
C ILE A 26 10.35 9.69 5.74
N ASN A 27 10.91 10.68 5.07
CA ASN A 27 10.93 12.06 5.54
C ASN A 27 10.25 13.02 4.55
N ASP A 28 10.49 14.33 4.70
CA ASP A 28 9.84 15.36 3.89
C ASP A 28 10.20 15.20 2.39
N ASP A 29 9.23 15.40 1.52
CA ASP A 29 9.35 15.27 0.05
C ASP A 29 9.65 13.86 -0.50
N ASP A 30 9.71 12.84 0.35
CA ASP A 30 9.77 11.44 -0.06
C ASP A 30 8.42 10.93 -0.60
N LEU A 31 8.49 10.03 -1.57
CA LEU A 31 7.33 9.30 -2.07
C LEU A 31 7.63 7.81 -2.10
N VAL A 32 6.87 7.06 -1.30
CA VAL A 32 6.93 5.60 -1.26
C VAL A 32 5.57 4.98 -1.54
N VAL A 33 5.59 3.75 -2.03
CA VAL A 33 4.40 2.92 -2.26
C VAL A 33 4.44 1.70 -1.36
N LEU A 34 3.36 1.46 -0.64
CA LEU A 34 3.17 0.22 0.13
C LEU A 34 2.57 -0.85 -0.78
N LEU A 35 3.29 -1.96 -0.93
CA LEU A 35 2.88 -3.09 -1.76
C LEU A 35 2.28 -4.19 -0.89
N ILE A 36 1.06 -4.61 -1.20
CA ILE A 36 0.34 -5.67 -0.48
C ILE A 36 -0.04 -6.77 -1.47
N ASN A 37 0.26 -8.03 -1.11
CA ASN A 37 -0.17 -9.17 -1.91
C ASN A 37 -1.56 -9.64 -1.48
N ALA A 38 -2.61 -9.04 -2.06
CA ALA A 38 -3.99 -9.37 -1.72
C ALA A 38 -4.36 -10.84 -1.98
N THR A 39 -3.71 -11.52 -2.94
CA THR A 39 -3.91 -12.96 -3.18
C THR A 39 -3.44 -13.79 -1.98
N LYS A 40 -2.30 -13.44 -1.38
CA LYS A 40 -1.79 -14.14 -0.18
C LYS A 40 -2.57 -13.77 1.08
N CYS A 41 -3.01 -12.51 1.20
CA CYS A 41 -3.73 -12.05 2.39
C CYS A 41 -5.19 -12.54 2.41
N PHE A 42 -5.89 -12.46 1.27
CA PHE A 42 -7.36 -12.56 1.20
C PHE A 42 -7.87 -13.49 0.10
N SER A 43 -6.99 -14.22 -0.59
CA SER A 43 -7.33 -14.97 -1.82
C SER A 43 -7.78 -14.08 -2.98
N GLY A 44 -7.39 -12.80 -2.96
CA GLY A 44 -7.75 -11.78 -3.95
C GLY A 44 -8.84 -10.83 -3.42
N ILE A 45 -9.25 -9.87 -4.26
CA ILE A 45 -10.33 -8.93 -3.93
C ILE A 45 -11.36 -9.02 -5.06
N SER A 46 -12.56 -9.51 -4.74
CA SER A 46 -13.67 -9.60 -5.69
C SER A 46 -14.16 -8.22 -6.12
N THR A 47 -14.95 -8.18 -7.19
CA THR A 47 -15.71 -6.99 -7.62
C THR A 47 -16.74 -6.59 -6.57
N ARG A 48 -17.12 -5.31 -6.50
CA ARG A 48 -18.08 -4.76 -5.52
C ARG A 48 -17.75 -5.10 -4.07
N THR A 49 -16.47 -5.12 -3.74
CA THR A 49 -15.99 -5.40 -2.39
C THR A 49 -15.53 -4.10 -1.76
N ASP A 50 -16.05 -3.81 -0.56
CA ASP A 50 -15.59 -2.69 0.24
C ASP A 50 -14.29 -3.06 0.95
N VAL A 51 -13.26 -2.24 0.73
CA VAL A 51 -11.94 -2.40 1.36
C VAL A 51 -11.65 -1.14 2.13
N SER A 52 -11.47 -1.29 3.43
CA SER A 52 -11.12 -0.20 4.33
C SER A 52 -9.96 -0.61 5.23
N GLY A 53 -9.10 0.35 5.58
CA GLY A 53 -7.99 0.12 6.49
C GLY A 53 -7.37 1.42 6.95
N SER A 54 -6.41 1.31 7.86
CA SER A 54 -5.65 2.45 8.34
C SER A 54 -4.16 2.14 8.33
N ILE A 55 -3.36 3.13 7.94
CA ILE A 55 -1.91 3.13 8.09
C ILE A 55 -1.61 3.87 9.39
N VAL A 56 -1.05 3.16 10.36
CA VAL A 56 -0.75 3.68 11.69
C VAL A 56 0.77 3.78 11.83
N PRO A 57 1.36 4.99 11.85
CA PRO A 57 2.78 5.16 12.14
C PRO A 57 3.06 4.99 13.63
N GLU A 58 4.34 4.88 14.00
CA GLU A 58 4.74 4.83 15.41
C GLU A 58 4.38 6.13 16.15
N TYR A 59 4.52 7.27 15.47
CA TYR A 59 4.12 8.59 15.93
C TYR A 59 3.46 9.37 14.80
N GLY A 60 2.49 10.23 15.13
CA GLY A 60 1.81 11.10 14.17
C GLY A 60 0.34 10.73 13.97
N ILE A 61 -0.17 11.05 12.78
CA ILE A 61 -1.59 10.87 12.42
C ILE A 61 -1.73 9.65 11.52
N ASN A 62 -2.83 8.93 11.70
CA ASN A 62 -3.15 7.77 10.90
C ASN A 62 -3.67 8.17 9.51
N GLY A 63 -3.18 7.47 8.48
CA GLY A 63 -3.80 7.49 7.16
C GLY A 63 -4.99 6.53 7.10
N VAL A 64 -6.01 6.84 6.31
CA VAL A 64 -7.17 5.97 6.07
C VAL A 64 -7.25 5.64 4.60
N ILE A 65 -7.47 4.36 4.31
CA ILE A 65 -7.74 3.83 2.97
C ILE A 65 -9.19 3.36 2.98
N SER A 66 -9.98 3.76 1.98
CA SER A 66 -11.35 3.29 1.83
C SER A 66 -11.79 3.39 0.37
N PHE A 67 -12.02 2.25 -0.26
CA PHE A 67 -12.52 2.18 -1.63
C PHE A 67 -13.44 0.96 -1.81
N THR A 68 -14.28 1.03 -2.84
CA THR A 68 -15.12 -0.08 -3.28
C THR A 68 -14.67 -0.50 -4.66
N THR A 69 -14.35 -1.78 -4.85
CA THR A 69 -13.92 -2.28 -6.16
C THR A 69 -15.06 -2.20 -7.20
N PRO A 70 -14.76 -1.95 -8.48
CA PRO A 70 -15.76 -1.83 -9.52
C PRO A 70 -16.54 -3.13 -9.72
N SER A 71 -17.62 -3.06 -10.51
CA SER A 71 -18.44 -4.24 -10.83
C SER A 71 -17.75 -5.25 -11.74
N VAL A 72 -16.73 -4.84 -12.48
CA VAL A 72 -15.94 -5.66 -13.42
C VAL A 72 -14.52 -5.10 -13.48
N TYR A 73 -13.51 -5.97 -13.55
CA TYR A 73 -12.14 -5.60 -13.90
C TYR A 73 -11.96 -5.74 -15.41
N VAL A 74 -11.76 -4.61 -16.10
CA VAL A 74 -11.52 -4.59 -17.55
C VAL A 74 -10.01 -4.60 -17.84
N ASP A 75 -9.26 -3.86 -17.03
CA ASP A 75 -7.83 -3.66 -17.19
C ASP A 75 -7.03 -4.39 -16.09
N PRO A 76 -5.77 -4.78 -16.36
CA PRO A 76 -4.90 -5.37 -15.34
C PRO A 76 -4.49 -4.36 -14.25
N ILE A 77 -4.62 -3.06 -14.50
CA ILE A 77 -4.36 -1.98 -13.56
C ILE A 77 -5.64 -1.15 -13.43
N VAL A 78 -6.12 -0.98 -12.21
CA VAL A 78 -7.36 -0.24 -11.91
C VAL A 78 -7.05 0.77 -10.81
N GLU A 79 -7.41 2.03 -11.06
CA GLU A 79 -7.33 3.10 -10.07
C GLU A 79 -8.52 3.03 -9.11
N LEU A 80 -8.25 3.11 -7.80
CA LEU A 80 -9.25 2.87 -6.74
C LEU A 80 -9.41 4.06 -5.78
N GLN A 81 -8.37 4.90 -5.63
CA GLN A 81 -8.34 6.12 -4.82
C GLN A 81 -7.22 7.04 -5.31
#